data_AF-A1HTP3-F1
#
_entry.id   AF-A1HTP3-F1
#
_cell.length_a   1.000
_cell.length_b   1.000
_cell.length_c   1.000
_cell.angle_alpha   90.00
_cell.angle_beta   90.00
_cell.angle_gamma   90.00
#
_symmetry.space_group_name_H-M   'P 1'
#
loop_
_entity.id
_entity.type
_entity.pdbx_description
1 polymer ?
#
loop_
_entity_poly.entity_id
_entity_poly.type
_entity_poly.pdbx_seq_one_letter_code
_entity_poly.pdbx_strand_id
1 'polypeptide(L)'
;MLAIDFIGLAVTVCLVGLRYPHYVVVAALIHDFGRVVMTLFFHGEIESLVAAGAFSTTTVSNLGSDLKLALVIFSGPLANYIVSATVGGVEFERTAALVSPFAVLTHPFAVINLRLAIISCLVNIWQFV
;
A
#
# COMPACT_ATOMS: atom_id res chain seq x y z
N MET A 1 -4.91 -14.31 -12.00
CA MET A 1 -5.03 -15.15 -10.79
C MET A 1 -4.80 -14.29 -9.55
N LEU A 2 -5.73 -14.29 -8.60
CA LEU A 2 -5.56 -13.61 -7.31
C LEU A 2 -4.99 -14.60 -6.29
N ALA A 3 -3.91 -14.22 -5.62
CA ALA A 3 -3.33 -14.99 -4.52
C ALA A 3 -3.19 -14.08 -3.29
N ILE A 4 -3.39 -14.64 -2.09
CA ILE A 4 -3.19 -13.93 -0.83
C ILE A 4 -1.96 -14.52 -0.16
N ASP A 5 -0.95 -13.69 0.09
CA ASP A 5 0.22 -14.08 0.87
C ASP A 5 0.03 -13.64 2.33
N PHE A 6 -0.39 -14.60 3.15
CA PHE A 6 -0.60 -14.38 4.58
C PHE A 6 0.69 -14.06 5.33
N ILE A 7 1.86 -14.53 4.87
CA ILE A 7 3.13 -14.24 5.52
C ILE A 7 3.50 -12.78 5.26
N GLY A 8 3.46 -12.34 4.00
CA GLY A 8 3.70 -10.95 3.64
C GLY A 8 2.72 -9.99 4.33
N LEU A 9 1.45 -10.38 4.44
CA LEU A 9 0.44 -9.60 5.15
C LEU A 9 0.69 -9.54 6.66
N ALA A 10 1.11 -10.64 7.30
CA ALA A 10 1.50 -10.65 8.71
C ALA A 10 2.72 -9.76 8.98
N VAL A 11 3.74 -9.81 8.11
CA VAL A 11 4.90 -8.91 8.20
C VAL A 11 4.47 -7.46 8.04
N THR A 12 3.56 -7.16 7.09
CA THR A 12 2.99 -5.83 6.92
C THR A 12 2.30 -5.34 8.19
N VAL A 13 1.50 -6.19 8.86
CA VAL A 13 0.85 -5.85 10.14
C VAL A 13 1.89 -5.48 11.20
N CYS A 14 2.97 -6.26 11.33
CA CYS A 14 4.04 -5.98 12.28
C CYS A 14 4.74 -4.64 12.01
N LEU A 15 4.97 -4.29 10.74
CA LEU A 15 5.70 -3.06 10.36
C LEU A 15 4.82 -1.81 10.40
N VAL A 16 3.54 -1.94 10.08
CA VAL A 16 2.64 -0.79 9.85
C VAL A 16 1.78 -0.50 11.07
N GLY A 17 1.30 -1.49 11.80
CA GLY A 17 0.34 -1.24 12.88
C GLY A 17 -0.16 -2.50 13.58
N LEU A 18 0.71 -3.12 14.38
CA LEU A 18 0.41 -4.35 15.11
C LEU A 18 -0.82 -4.22 16.03
N ARG A 19 -1.02 -3.02 16.60
CA ARG A 19 -2.15 -2.73 17.51
C ARG A 19 -3.48 -2.61 16.78
N TYR A 20 -3.47 -2.44 15.46
CA TYR A 20 -4.62 -2.09 14.65
C TYR A 20 -4.69 -2.94 13.37
N PRO A 21 -4.69 -4.28 13.46
CA PRO A 21 -4.56 -5.17 12.30
C PRO A 21 -5.70 -5.00 11.30
N HIS A 22 -6.91 -4.68 11.76
CA HIS A 22 -8.07 -4.45 10.91
C HIS A 22 -7.88 -3.24 9.97
N TYR A 23 -7.31 -2.14 10.49
CA TYR A 23 -7.00 -0.98 9.64
C TYR A 23 -5.87 -1.28 8.66
N VAL A 24 -4.91 -2.13 9.02
CA VAL A 24 -3.86 -2.59 8.08
C VAL A 24 -4.47 -3.40 6.93
N VAL A 25 -5.41 -4.30 7.21
CA VAL A 25 -6.11 -5.06 6.17
C VAL A 25 -6.87 -4.12 5.23
N VAL A 26 -7.60 -3.14 5.77
CA VAL A 26 -8.31 -2.15 4.93
C VAL A 26 -7.33 -1.34 4.09
N ALA A 27 -6.21 -0.90 4.67
CA ALA A 27 -5.19 -0.17 3.93
C ALA A 27 -4.52 -1.04 2.84
N ALA A 28 -4.33 -2.34 3.07
CA ALA A 28 -3.86 -3.28 2.05
C ALA A 28 -4.86 -3.44 0.89
N LEU A 29 -6.16 -3.44 1.18
CA LEU A 29 -7.19 -3.46 0.15
C LEU A 29 -7.20 -2.16 -0.67
N ILE A 30 -7.09 -1.00 -0.02
CA ILE A 30 -6.98 0.30 -0.72
C ILE A 30 -5.75 0.33 -1.62
N HIS A 31 -4.62 -0.16 -1.12
CA HIS A 31 -3.38 -0.27 -1.86
C HIS A 31 -3.54 -1.11 -3.14
N ASP A 32 -4.07 -2.32 -3.01
CA ASP A 32 -4.24 -3.22 -4.16
C ASP A 32 -5.32 -2.68 -5.12
N PHE A 33 -6.37 -2.04 -4.59
CA PHE A 33 -7.38 -1.37 -5.40
C PHE A 33 -6.80 -0.23 -6.24
N GLY A 34 -5.88 0.57 -5.69
CA GLY A 34 -5.16 1.59 -6.43
C GLY A 34 -4.45 1.03 -7.67
N ARG A 35 -3.79 -0.13 -7.52
CA ARG A 35 -3.12 -0.83 -8.63
C ARG A 35 -4.11 -1.32 -9.67
N VAL A 36 -5.20 -1.95 -9.25
CA VAL A 36 -6.24 -2.44 -10.17
C VAL A 36 -6.82 -1.29 -10.97
N VAL A 37 -7.17 -0.17 -10.33
CA VAL A 37 -7.72 1.01 -11.01
C VAL A 37 -6.73 1.57 -12.03
N MET A 38 -5.45 1.69 -11.67
CA MET A 38 -4.42 2.21 -12.57
C MET A 38 -4.18 1.29 -13.77
N THR A 39 -4.19 -0.03 -13.54
CA THR A 39 -4.07 -1.01 -14.63
C THR A 39 -5.24 -0.90 -15.61
N LEU A 40 -6.47 -0.81 -15.10
CA LEU A 40 -7.67 -0.64 -15.92
C LEU A 40 -7.64 0.67 -16.70
N PHE A 41 -7.17 1.77 -16.08
CA PHE A 41 -7.01 3.06 -16.74
C PHE A 41 -6.07 2.99 -17.95
N PHE A 42 -5.01 2.19 -17.86
CA PHE A 42 -4.09 1.96 -18.97
C PHE A 42 -4.51 0.85 -19.94
N HIS A 43 -5.69 0.25 -19.75
CA HIS A 43 -6.17 -0.89 -20.54
C HIS A 43 -5.20 -2.08 -20.49
N GLY A 44 -4.47 -2.24 -19.38
CA GLY A 44 -3.60 -3.39 -19.16
C GLY A 44 -4.39 -4.60 -18.67
N GLU A 45 -3.85 -5.79 -18.92
CA GLU A 45 -4.46 -7.05 -18.50
C GLU A 45 -3.76 -7.59 -17.25
N ILE A 46 -4.50 -7.75 -16.14
CA ILE A 46 -3.94 -8.28 -14.89
C ILE A 46 -3.82 -9.80 -15.01
N GLU A 47 -2.60 -10.29 -15.19
CA GLU A 47 -2.32 -11.73 -15.23
C GLU A 47 -2.30 -12.32 -13.81
N SER A 48 -1.66 -11.63 -12.86
CA SER A 48 -1.63 -12.03 -11.47
C SER A 48 -1.58 -10.85 -10.50
N LEU A 49 -2.19 -11.03 -9.34
CA LEU A 49 -2.14 -10.10 -8.22
C LEU A 49 -1.87 -10.93 -6.96
N VAL A 50 -0.73 -10.70 -6.32
CA VAL A 50 -0.41 -11.27 -5.02
C VAL A 50 -0.64 -10.19 -3.97
N ALA A 51 -1.70 -10.37 -3.19
CA ALA A 51 -2.07 -9.49 -2.09
C ALA A 51 -1.23 -9.84 -0.86
N ALA A 52 -0.21 -9.03 -0.59
CA ALA A 52 0.76 -9.22 0.50
C ALA A 52 0.92 -7.96 1.37
N GLY A 53 0.00 -6.99 1.25
CA GLY A 53 0.06 -5.72 1.96
C GLY A 53 1.09 -4.78 1.34
N ALA A 54 2.12 -4.38 2.10
CA ALA A 54 3.15 -3.47 1.58
C ALA A 54 3.96 -4.09 0.44
N PHE A 55 4.02 -5.42 0.43
CA PHE A 55 4.79 -6.23 -0.50
C PHE A 55 3.95 -6.79 -1.65
N SER A 56 2.71 -6.31 -1.83
CA SER A 56 1.88 -6.81 -2.91
C SER A 56 2.59 -6.68 -4.25
N THR A 57 2.39 -7.64 -5.14
CA THR A 57 2.96 -7.64 -6.50
C THR A 57 1.84 -7.83 -7.52
N THR A 58 1.99 -7.20 -8.68
CA THR A 58 1.00 -7.26 -9.75
C THR A 58 1.73 -7.48 -11.06
N THR A 59 1.42 -8.57 -11.75
CA THR A 59 1.92 -8.82 -13.11
C THR A 59 0.84 -8.40 -14.09
N VAL A 60 1.21 -7.52 -15.01
CA VAL A 60 0.30 -6.92 -15.96
C VAL A 60 0.91 -7.03 -17.35
N SER A 61 0.14 -7.52 -18.30
CA SER A 61 0.50 -7.54 -19.72
C SER A 61 -0.19 -6.42 -20.49
N ASN A 62 0.20 -6.24 -21.75
CA ASN A 62 -0.33 -5.22 -22.64
C ASN A 62 -0.04 -3.76 -22.23
N LEU A 63 0.98 -3.56 -21.37
CA LEU A 63 1.56 -2.25 -21.07
C LEU A 63 2.72 -1.96 -22.02
N GLY A 64 2.47 -1.23 -23.11
CA GLY A 64 3.48 -0.91 -24.13
C GLY A 64 4.64 0.01 -23.69
N SER A 65 4.85 0.24 -22.39
CA SER A 65 5.93 1.09 -21.86
C SER A 65 6.21 0.79 -20.38
N ASP A 66 7.50 0.69 -20.03
CA ASP A 66 8.00 0.51 -18.67
C ASP A 66 7.53 1.62 -17.71
N LEU A 67 7.33 2.84 -18.22
CA LEU A 67 6.82 3.96 -17.44
C LEU A 67 5.38 3.73 -16.97
N LYS A 68 4.54 3.09 -17.81
CA LYS A 68 3.17 2.74 -17.41
C LYS A 68 3.19 1.63 -16.34
N LEU A 69 4.08 0.66 -16.47
CA LEU A 69 4.27 -0.38 -15.46
C LEU A 69 4.71 0.22 -14.11
N ALA A 70 5.67 1.15 -14.12
CA ALA A 70 6.08 1.87 -12.92
C ALA A 70 4.91 2.63 -12.29
N LEU A 71 4.10 3.36 -13.09
CA LEU A 71 2.92 4.05 -12.60
C LEU A 71 1.89 3.11 -11.97
N VAL A 72 1.68 1.92 -12.53
CA VAL A 72 0.83 0.89 -11.93
C VAL A 72 1.39 0.44 -10.58
N ILE A 73 2.69 0.15 -10.49
CA ILE A 73 3.31 -0.30 -9.23
C ILE A 73 3.23 0.78 -8.14
N PHE A 74 3.49 2.04 -8.48
CA PHE A 74 3.43 3.18 -7.55
C PHE A 74 2.01 3.68 -7.24
N SER A 75 1.00 3.27 -8.01
CA SER A 75 -0.39 3.69 -7.76
C SER A 75 -0.96 3.15 -6.45
N GLY A 76 -0.49 2.00 -5.96
CA GLY A 76 -0.88 1.47 -4.66
C GLY A 76 -0.44 2.37 -3.50
N PRO A 77 0.86 2.67 -3.36
CA PRO A 77 1.35 3.64 -2.37
C PRO A 77 0.67 5.00 -2.49
N LEU A 78 0.43 5.46 -3.73
CA LEU A 78 -0.25 6.73 -3.99
C LEU A 78 -1.69 6.72 -3.48
N ALA A 79 -2.44 5.64 -3.71
CA ALA A 79 -3.82 5.52 -3.23
C ALA A 79 -3.90 5.64 -1.70
N ASN A 80 -3.00 4.96 -1.00
CA ASN A 80 -2.93 5.06 0.46
C ASN A 80 -2.52 6.47 0.93
N TYR A 81 -1.57 7.10 0.24
CA TYR A 81 -1.19 8.48 0.55
C TYR A 81 -2.37 9.44 0.37
N ILE A 82 -3.12 9.33 -0.72
CA ILE A 82 -4.33 10.13 -0.96
C ILE A 82 -5.36 9.90 0.14
N VAL A 83 -5.65 8.64 0.50
CA VAL A 83 -6.60 8.33 1.58
C VAL A 83 -6.13 8.90 2.92
N SER A 84 -4.85 8.80 3.23
CA SER A 84 -4.30 9.40 4.44
C SER A 84 -4.46 10.93 4.45
N ALA A 85 -4.22 11.58 3.30
CA ALA A 85 -4.30 13.03 3.18
C ALA A 85 -5.75 13.54 3.23
N THR A 86 -6.70 12.79 2.68
CA THR A 86 -8.12 13.19 2.63
C THR A 86 -8.82 13.02 3.97
N VAL A 87 -8.49 11.98 4.73
CA VAL A 87 -9.03 11.77 6.09
C VAL A 87 -8.48 12.81 7.06
N GLY A 88 -7.24 13.28 6.84
CA GLY A 88 -6.54 14.16 7.76
C GLY A 88 -6.20 13.47 9.08
N GLY A 89 -5.69 14.22 10.06
CA GLY A 89 -5.42 13.65 11.39
C GLY A 89 -3.96 13.32 11.67
N VAL A 90 -3.13 13.16 10.63
CA VAL A 90 -1.70 12.84 10.74
C VAL A 90 -0.94 13.99 11.40
N GLU A 91 -1.30 15.22 11.08
CA GLU A 91 -0.73 16.46 11.60
C GLU A 91 -0.96 16.66 13.09
N PHE A 92 -1.96 15.97 13.67
CA PHE A 92 -2.27 16.02 15.10
C PHE A 92 -1.56 14.92 15.89
N GLU A 93 -0.86 14.01 15.22
CA GLU A 93 -0.10 12.93 15.85
C GLU A 93 1.33 13.34 16.15
N ARG A 94 1.89 12.79 17.24
CA ARG A 94 3.30 12.98 17.55
C ARG A 94 4.16 12.32 16.47
N THR A 95 5.23 12.99 16.04
CA THR A 95 6.17 12.45 15.03
C THR A 95 6.71 11.06 15.39
N ALA A 96 7.02 10.83 16.66
CA ALA A 96 7.46 9.51 17.14
C ALA A 96 6.36 8.44 17.02
N ALA A 97 5.10 8.84 17.22
CA ALA A 97 3.95 7.99 17.01
C ALA A 97 3.71 7.73 15.53
N LEU A 98 4.07 8.60 14.58
CA LEU A 98 3.91 8.34 13.15
C LEU A 98 4.77 7.17 12.65
N VAL A 99 5.95 6.94 13.24
CA VAL A 99 6.87 5.89 12.80
C VAL A 99 6.69 4.58 13.57
N SER A 100 6.32 4.64 14.85
CA SER A 100 6.28 3.45 15.71
C SER A 100 5.01 2.61 15.51
N PRO A 101 5.12 1.33 15.06
CA PRO A 101 3.96 0.46 14.86
C PRO A 101 3.22 0.09 16.15
N PHE A 102 3.85 0.33 17.30
CA PHE A 102 3.31 0.04 18.64
C PHE A 102 2.64 1.24 19.32
N ALA A 103 2.76 2.45 18.74
CA ALA A 103 2.18 3.65 19.31
C ALA A 103 0.65 3.58 19.37
N VAL A 104 0.06 4.17 20.42
CA VAL A 104 -1.37 4.49 20.46
C VAL A 104 -1.61 5.66 19.54
N LEU A 105 -2.56 5.52 18.63
CA LEU A 105 -2.90 6.53 17.65
C LEU A 105 -4.32 7.07 17.93
N THR A 106 -4.46 8.38 17.86
CA THR A 106 -5.74 9.10 17.87
C THR A 106 -6.45 8.94 16.53
N HIS A 107 -5.70 9.00 15.43
CA HIS A 107 -6.19 8.83 14.05
C HIS A 107 -5.55 7.61 13.39
N PRO A 108 -5.88 6.37 13.83
CA PRO A 108 -5.20 5.16 13.37
C PRO A 108 -5.35 4.93 11.86
N PHE A 109 -6.52 5.23 11.28
CA PHE A 109 -6.77 5.00 9.86
C PHE A 109 -5.85 5.83 8.95
N ALA A 110 -5.68 7.12 9.23
CA ALA A 110 -4.82 7.99 8.43
C ALA A 110 -3.34 7.58 8.54
N VAL A 111 -2.85 7.39 9.78
CA VAL A 111 -1.46 7.03 10.03
C VAL A 111 -1.09 5.66 9.45
N ILE A 112 -1.99 4.68 9.52
CA ILE A 112 -1.75 3.33 8.96
C ILE A 112 -1.64 3.37 7.44
N ASN A 113 -2.54 4.13 6.77
CA ASN A 113 -2.44 4.35 5.34
C ASN A 113 -1.12 5.05 4.97
N LEU A 114 -0.71 6.08 5.71
CA LEU A 114 0.56 6.77 5.50
C LEU A 114 1.76 5.83 5.63
N ARG A 115 1.82 5.05 6.72
CA ARG A 115 2.92 4.09 6.96
C ARG A 115 2.98 3.04 5.85
N LEU A 116 1.82 2.51 5.45
CA LEU A 116 1.76 1.53 4.37
C LEU A 116 2.22 2.14 3.04
N ALA A 117 1.84 3.39 2.76
CA ALA A 117 2.32 4.13 1.59
C ALA A 117 3.85 4.27 1.59
N ILE A 118 4.44 4.69 2.72
CA ILE A 118 5.89 4.85 2.84
C ILE A 118 6.61 3.51 2.66
N ILE A 119 6.20 2.46 3.39
CA ILE A 119 6.87 1.16 3.33
C ILE A 119 6.75 0.56 1.94
N SER A 120 5.56 0.57 1.33
CA SER A 120 5.37 0.02 -0.01
C SER A 120 6.12 0.82 -1.07
N CYS A 121 6.19 2.15 -0.94
CA CYS A 121 7.00 2.99 -1.83
C CYS A 121 8.49 2.62 -1.75
N LEU A 122 9.04 2.45 -0.55
CA LEU A 122 10.44 2.04 -0.35
C LEU A 122 10.72 0.65 -0.94
N VAL A 123 9.81 -0.31 -0.72
CA VAL A 123 9.90 -1.67 -1.28
C VAL A 123 9.92 -1.61 -2.80
N ASN A 124 9.01 -0.84 -3.41
CA ASN A 124 8.96 -0.68 -4.86
C ASN A 124 10.23 -0.03 -5.40
N ILE A 125 10.75 1.04 -4.76
CA ILE A 125 12.01 1.68 -5.17
C ILE A 125 13.16 0.68 -5.12
N TRP A 126 13.27 -0.13 -4.06
CA TRP A 126 14.31 -1.16 -3.98
C TRP A 126 14.17 -2.19 -5.11
N GLN A 127 12.96 -2.61 -5.47
CA GLN A 127 12.77 -3.53 -6.60
C GLN A 127 13.18 -2.94 -7.97
N PHE A 128 13.21 -1.61 -8.11
CA PHE A 128 13.61 -0.93 -9.34
C PHE A 128 15.10 -0.57 -9.42
N VAL A 129 15.84 -0.64 -8.30
CA VAL A 129 17.30 -0.36 -8.21
C VAL A 129 18.07 -1.67 -8.33
#